data_AF-A0A9E4UHE2-F1
#
_entry.id   AF-A0A9E4UHE2-F1
#
_cell.length_a   1.000
_cell.length_b   1.000
_cell.length_c   1.000
_cell.angle_alpha   90.00
_cell.angle_beta   90.00
_cell.angle_gamma   90.00
#
_symmetry.space_group_name_H-M   'P 1'
#
loop_
_entity.id
_entity.type
_entity.pdbx_description
1 polymer ?
#
loop_
_entity_poly.entity_id
_entity_poly.type
_entity_poly.pdbx_seq_one_letter_code
_entity_poly.pdbx_strand_id
1 'polypeptide(L)'
;MAHLALASALLALLMFLAFASWGARLPAVEGNAESTSFRNLALFAAIATFGLMLTGSYVAGSGAGLAFRDWPLFDGQLVPEGGRLAMIHAMHRFVAAAIGLLIGYVALRAWQTQQHDRVLVTVSLAAFALVLLQAFVGAANIWTLLEPAARAAHLALAVALWSIMVGVTLFAHRATEGSMTRLGRPEPPVGLREPAQNSVPAQGS
;
A
#
# COMPACT_ATOMS: atom_id res chain seq x y z
N MET A 1 3.50 25.33 -11.05
CA MET A 1 3.24 24.70 -9.73
C MET A 1 1.82 24.13 -9.64
N ALA A 2 0.76 24.90 -9.92
CA ALA A 2 -0.63 24.41 -9.85
C ALA A 2 -0.95 23.24 -10.82
N HIS A 3 -0.40 23.23 -12.03
CA HIS A 3 -0.69 22.20 -13.04
C HIS A 3 -0.19 20.80 -12.67
N LEU A 4 1.01 20.67 -12.08
CA LEU A 4 1.57 19.36 -11.70
C LEU A 4 0.85 18.81 -10.46
N ALA A 5 0.59 19.66 -9.47
CA ALA A 5 -0.18 19.27 -8.28
C ALA A 5 -1.63 18.87 -8.63
N LEU A 6 -2.27 19.60 -9.54
CA LEU A 6 -3.62 19.30 -10.04
C LEU A 6 -3.64 18.01 -10.86
N ALA A 7 -2.63 17.76 -11.71
CA ALA A 7 -2.53 16.53 -12.48
C ALA A 7 -2.29 15.29 -11.61
N SER A 8 -1.41 15.39 -10.60
CA SER A 8 -1.20 14.31 -9.63
C SER A 8 -2.40 14.09 -8.71
N ALA A 9 -3.10 15.16 -8.31
CA ALA A 9 -4.33 15.06 -7.52
C ALA A 9 -5.48 14.47 -8.34
N LEU A 10 -5.60 14.82 -9.63
CA LEU A 10 -6.57 14.22 -10.55
C LEU A 10 -6.26 12.76 -10.80
N LEU A 11 -4.99 12.40 -11.05
CA LEU A 11 -4.61 11.00 -11.24
C LEU A 11 -4.87 10.17 -9.97
N ALA A 12 -4.49 10.68 -8.80
CA ALA A 12 -4.77 10.04 -7.52
C ALA A 12 -6.28 9.92 -7.25
N LEU A 13 -7.06 10.96 -7.55
CA LEU A 13 -8.52 10.96 -7.43
C LEU A 13 -9.16 9.98 -8.42
N LEU A 14 -8.70 9.90 -9.66
CA LEU A 14 -9.22 8.98 -10.66
C LEU A 14 -8.88 7.53 -10.32
N MET A 15 -7.68 7.26 -9.83
CA MET A 15 -7.31 5.93 -9.32
C MET A 15 -8.16 5.59 -8.08
N PHE A 16 -8.31 6.52 -7.14
CA PHE A 16 -9.16 6.34 -5.96
C PHE A 16 -10.62 6.08 -6.31
N LEU A 17 -11.21 6.83 -7.24
CA LEU A 17 -12.60 6.65 -7.68
C LEU A 17 -12.77 5.35 -8.48
N ALA A 18 -11.81 4.97 -9.32
CA ALA A 18 -11.82 3.68 -10.00
C ALA A 18 -11.78 2.52 -8.99
N PHE A 19 -10.95 2.63 -7.95
CA PHE A 19 -10.86 1.64 -6.88
C PHE A 19 -12.06 1.64 -5.94
N ALA A 20 -12.60 2.81 -5.59
CA ALA A 20 -13.77 2.94 -4.71
C ALA A 20 -15.06 2.50 -5.41
N SER A 21 -15.22 2.81 -6.70
CA SER A 21 -16.37 2.33 -7.50
C SER A 21 -16.32 0.82 -7.76
N TRP A 22 -15.12 0.23 -7.76
CA TRP A 22 -14.94 -1.22 -7.80
C TRP A 22 -15.18 -1.87 -6.43
N GLY A 23 -14.73 -1.24 -5.34
CA GLY A 23 -14.89 -1.73 -3.97
C GLY A 23 -16.31 -1.58 -3.40
N ALA A 24 -17.05 -0.53 -3.78
CA ALA A 24 -18.44 -0.30 -3.37
C ALA A 24 -19.43 -1.34 -3.94
N ARG A 25 -18.98 -2.22 -4.83
CA ARG A 25 -19.74 -3.35 -5.37
C ARG A 25 -19.62 -4.62 -4.53
N LEU A 26 -18.87 -4.58 -3.43
CA LEU A 26 -18.65 -5.76 -2.58
C LEU A 26 -19.65 -5.76 -1.40
N PRO A 27 -20.45 -6.83 -1.23
CA PRO A 27 -21.31 -6.97 -0.06
C PRO A 27 -20.47 -7.08 1.23
N ALA A 28 -21.04 -6.68 2.37
CA ALA A 28 -20.38 -6.84 3.66
C ALA A 28 -20.26 -8.34 4.00
N VAL A 29 -19.04 -8.83 4.19
CA VAL A 29 -18.74 -10.25 4.47
C VAL A 29 -18.05 -10.37 5.84
N GLU A 30 -18.57 -11.25 6.70
CA GLU A 30 -18.03 -11.58 8.03
C GLU A 30 -16.72 -12.39 7.95
N GLY A 31 -15.57 -11.71 7.87
CA GLY A 31 -14.28 -12.39 7.94
C GLY A 31 -13.94 -12.95 9.31
N ASN A 32 -13.08 -13.97 9.34
CA ASN A 32 -12.38 -14.35 10.56
C ASN A 32 -11.66 -13.13 11.16
N ALA A 33 -11.55 -13.07 12.50
CA ALA A 33 -11.05 -11.89 13.21
C ALA A 33 -9.67 -11.42 12.70
N GLU A 34 -8.80 -12.35 12.31
CA GLU A 34 -7.46 -12.08 11.75
C GLU A 34 -7.49 -11.36 10.39
N SER A 35 -8.36 -11.77 9.45
CA SER A 35 -8.50 -11.09 8.14
C SER A 35 -9.04 -9.67 8.32
N THR A 36 -10.02 -9.51 9.22
CA THR A 36 -10.60 -8.20 9.54
C THR A 36 -9.58 -7.26 10.20
N SER A 37 -8.75 -7.78 11.11
CA SER A 37 -7.67 -7.01 11.75
C SER A 37 -6.63 -6.54 10.74
N PHE A 38 -6.15 -7.44 9.88
CA PHE A 38 -5.18 -7.10 8.83
C PHE A 38 -5.73 -6.04 7.86
N ARG A 39 -6.99 -6.19 7.46
CA ARG A 39 -7.68 -5.23 6.58
C ARG A 39 -7.74 -3.83 7.19
N ASN A 40 -8.13 -3.71 8.46
CA ASN A 40 -8.20 -2.42 9.14
C ASN A 40 -6.80 -1.79 9.29
N LEU A 41 -5.78 -2.61 9.54
CA LEU A 41 -4.39 -2.16 9.57
C LEU A 41 -3.93 -1.64 8.19
N ALA A 42 -4.22 -2.37 7.11
CA ALA A 42 -3.89 -1.96 5.75
C ALA A 42 -4.61 -0.65 5.34
N LEU A 43 -5.90 -0.53 5.68
CA LEU A 43 -6.68 0.68 5.44
C LEU A 43 -6.11 1.88 6.19
N PHE A 44 -5.80 1.70 7.48
CA PHE A 44 -5.16 2.73 8.29
C PHE A 44 -3.83 3.18 7.67
N ALA A 45 -2.99 2.23 7.26
CA ALA A 45 -1.73 2.53 6.60
C ALA A 45 -1.91 3.27 5.26
N ALA A 46 -2.92 2.91 4.46
CA ALA A 46 -3.24 3.62 3.22
C ALA A 46 -3.66 5.07 3.46
N ILE A 47 -4.53 5.31 4.46
CA ILE A 47 -4.96 6.66 4.86
C ILE A 47 -3.78 7.46 5.41
N ALA A 48 -2.97 6.86 6.27
CA ALA A 48 -1.82 7.51 6.88
C ALA A 48 -0.73 7.86 5.83
N THR A 49 -0.54 7.00 4.83
CA THR A 49 0.34 7.26 3.68
C THR A 49 -0.16 8.45 2.85
N PHE A 50 -1.47 8.55 2.63
CA PHE A 50 -2.06 9.74 1.99
C PHE A 50 -1.81 11.01 2.82
N GLY A 51 -2.01 10.94 4.14
CA GLY A 51 -1.67 12.03 5.05
C GLY A 51 -0.19 12.45 4.95
N LEU A 52 0.74 11.49 4.88
CA LEU A 52 2.15 11.77 4.64
C LEU A 52 2.38 12.50 3.30
N MET A 53 1.70 12.10 2.21
CA MET A 53 1.80 12.81 0.92
C MET A 53 1.39 14.29 1.05
N LEU A 54 0.35 14.59 1.85
CA LEU A 54 -0.07 15.98 2.10
C LEU A 54 1.03 16.77 2.82
N THR A 55 1.70 16.18 3.81
CA THR A 55 2.85 16.84 4.46
C THR A 55 4.00 17.11 3.50
N GLY A 56 4.29 16.18 2.56
CA GLY A 56 5.31 16.38 1.53
C GLY A 56 4.95 17.50 0.54
N SER A 57 3.68 17.56 0.13
CA SER A 57 3.14 18.68 -0.66
C SER A 57 3.29 20.01 0.08
N TYR A 58 3.06 20.02 1.40
CA TYR A 58 3.24 21.20 2.24
C TYR A 58 4.72 21.63 2.35
N VAL A 59 5.66 20.70 2.48
CA VAL A 59 7.12 21.01 2.44
C VAL A 59 7.50 21.67 1.11
N ALA A 60 6.99 21.14 0.00
CA ALA A 60 7.25 21.70 -1.33
C ALA A 60 6.64 23.10 -1.49
N GLY A 61 5.39 23.31 -1.03
CA GLY A 61 4.68 24.59 -1.12
C GLY A 61 5.21 25.67 -0.18
N SER A 62 5.76 25.29 0.97
CA SER A 62 6.33 26.23 1.97
C SER A 62 7.78 26.64 1.67
N GLY A 63 8.43 26.01 0.69
CA GLY A 63 9.85 26.24 0.39
C GLY A 63 10.81 25.57 1.38
N ALA A 64 10.32 24.66 2.22
CA ALA A 64 11.11 23.99 3.26
C ALA A 64 11.99 22.84 2.73
N GLY A 65 11.93 22.49 1.44
CA GLY A 65 12.60 21.33 0.86
C GLY A 65 14.13 21.29 0.99
N LEU A 66 14.78 22.44 1.20
CA LEU A 66 16.22 22.56 1.45
C LEU A 66 16.53 23.16 2.83
N ALA A 67 15.62 22.99 3.81
CA ALA A 67 15.84 23.50 5.16
C ALA A 67 17.03 22.84 5.89
N PHE A 68 17.45 21.65 5.44
CA PHE A 68 18.66 20.96 5.88
C PHE A 68 19.43 20.51 4.64
N ARG A 69 20.77 20.46 4.72
CA ARG A 69 21.66 20.10 3.62
C ARG A 69 22.12 18.64 3.66
N ASP A 70 21.79 17.93 4.72
CA ASP A 70 22.11 16.53 4.91
C ASP A 70 20.86 15.68 5.18
N TRP A 71 21.10 14.37 5.13
CA TRP A 71 20.16 13.33 5.48
C TRP A 71 21.01 12.12 5.93
N PRO A 72 20.66 11.41 7.02
CA PRO A 72 19.39 11.50 7.75
C PRO A 72 19.35 12.53 8.89
N LEU A 73 20.49 13.15 9.23
CA LEU A 73 20.60 14.15 10.28
C LEU A 73 20.02 15.52 9.85
N PHE A 74 20.07 16.48 10.77
CA PHE A 74 19.63 17.86 10.63
C PHE A 74 20.82 18.82 10.72
N ASP A 75 21.56 18.95 9.63
CA ASP A 75 22.83 19.66 9.50
C ASP A 75 23.87 19.19 10.53
N GLY A 76 24.05 17.87 10.63
CA GLY A 76 24.97 17.22 11.58
C GLY A 76 24.40 17.02 12.98
N GLN A 77 23.17 17.48 13.26
CA GLN A 77 22.50 17.30 14.54
C GLN A 77 21.43 16.20 14.51
N LEU A 78 21.16 15.59 15.67
CA LEU A 78 20.08 14.61 15.84
C LEU A 78 18.72 15.26 16.07
N VAL A 79 18.71 16.44 16.69
CA VAL A 79 17.50 17.22 16.95
C VAL A 79 17.47 18.37 15.96
N PRO A 80 16.35 18.63 15.27
CA PRO A 80 16.26 19.73 14.35
C PRO A 80 16.31 21.06 15.12
N GLU A 81 17.34 21.84 14.85
CA GLU A 81 17.41 23.24 15.26
C GLU A 81 17.00 24.15 14.12
N GLY A 82 16.48 25.34 14.45
CA GLY A 82 16.19 26.39 13.47
C GLY A 82 14.76 26.92 13.52
N GLY A 83 14.41 27.67 12.47
CA GLY A 83 13.13 28.36 12.36
C GLY A 83 11.99 27.48 11.82
N ARG A 84 10.88 28.13 11.45
CA ARG A 84 9.65 27.47 10.98
C ARG A 84 9.89 26.48 9.82
N LEU A 85 10.72 26.81 8.84
CA LEU A 85 10.98 25.94 7.68
C LEU A 85 11.73 24.65 8.06
N ALA A 86 12.69 24.75 8.97
CA ALA A 86 13.41 23.59 9.51
C ALA A 86 12.43 22.65 10.22
N MET A 87 11.54 23.19 11.05
CA MET A 87 10.52 22.40 11.73
C MET A 87 9.56 21.72 10.75
N ILE A 88 9.11 22.41 9.69
CA ILE A 88 8.23 21.82 8.65
C ILE A 88 8.92 20.63 7.97
N HIS A 89 10.17 20.79 7.55
CA HIS A 89 10.92 19.71 6.90
C HIS A 89 11.18 18.55 7.86
N ALA A 90 11.55 18.84 9.11
CA ALA A 90 11.78 17.82 10.13
C ALA A 90 10.52 17.02 10.47
N MET A 91 9.37 17.69 10.62
CA MET A 91 8.10 17.02 10.87
C MET A 91 7.73 16.06 9.72
N HIS A 92 7.95 16.46 8.47
CA HIS A 92 7.75 15.55 7.34
C HIS A 92 8.66 14.30 7.44
N ARG A 93 9.94 14.46 7.80
CA ARG A 93 10.86 13.32 7.98
C ARG A 93 10.42 12.40 9.13
N PHE A 94 9.97 12.95 10.25
CA PHE A 94 9.48 12.14 11.37
C PHE A 94 8.20 11.38 11.02
N VAL A 95 7.24 12.03 10.36
CA VAL A 95 6.03 11.35 9.87
C VAL A 95 6.40 10.29 8.83
N ALA A 96 7.35 10.57 7.92
CA ALA A 96 7.81 9.59 6.94
C ALA A 96 8.42 8.36 7.61
N ALA A 97 9.25 8.54 8.64
CA ALA A 97 9.82 7.43 9.40
C ALA A 97 8.73 6.60 10.11
N ALA A 98 7.77 7.26 10.77
CA ALA A 98 6.67 6.58 11.46
C ALA A 98 5.79 5.77 10.50
N ILE A 99 5.44 6.34 9.34
CA ILE A 99 4.66 5.64 8.31
C ILE A 99 5.47 4.53 7.65
N GLY A 100 6.78 4.72 7.47
CA GLY A 100 7.65 3.66 6.96
C GLY A 100 7.69 2.43 7.89
N LEU A 101 7.75 2.65 9.20
CA LEU A 101 7.64 1.58 10.20
C LEU A 101 6.26 0.91 10.17
N LEU A 102 5.19 1.69 10.03
CA LEU A 102 3.83 1.16 9.90
C LEU A 102 3.69 0.26 8.66
N ILE A 103 4.21 0.66 7.51
CA ILE A 103 4.20 -0.15 6.28
C ILE A 103 5.07 -1.40 6.46
N GLY A 104 6.23 -1.29 7.13
CA GLY A 104 7.03 -2.45 7.51
C GLY A 104 6.25 -3.44 8.39
N TYR A 105 5.47 -2.94 9.35
CA TYR A 105 4.60 -3.76 10.18
C TYR A 105 3.46 -4.41 9.37
N VAL A 106 2.85 -3.72 8.40
CA VAL A 106 1.89 -4.32 7.46
C VAL A 106 2.53 -5.47 6.70
N ALA A 107 3.73 -5.27 6.15
CA ALA A 107 4.45 -6.30 5.40
C ALA A 107 4.78 -7.52 6.26
N LEU A 108 5.23 -7.30 7.51
CA LEU A 108 5.46 -8.37 8.48
C LEU A 108 4.18 -9.14 8.81
N ARG A 109 3.07 -8.44 9.07
CA ARG A 109 1.78 -9.09 9.34
C ARG A 109 1.25 -9.85 8.14
N ALA A 110 1.40 -9.33 6.92
CA ALA A 110 1.05 -10.04 5.71
C ALA A 110 1.84 -11.36 5.63
N TRP A 111 3.15 -11.33 5.86
CA TRP A 111 3.99 -12.52 5.84
C TRP A 111 3.67 -13.52 6.96
N GLN A 112 3.21 -13.07 8.13
CA GLN A 112 2.86 -13.96 9.24
C GLN A 112 1.47 -14.58 9.10
N THR A 113 0.46 -13.81 8.66
CA THR A 113 -0.95 -14.24 8.73
C THR A 113 -1.57 -14.52 7.38
N GLN A 114 -1.00 -14.00 6.28
CA GLN A 114 -1.58 -14.09 4.93
C GLN A 114 -0.76 -15.00 3.98
N GLN A 115 0.01 -15.95 4.52
CA GLN A 115 0.92 -16.84 3.76
C GLN A 115 0.24 -17.64 2.64
N HIS A 116 -1.06 -17.91 2.79
CA HIS A 116 -1.88 -18.61 1.81
C HIS A 116 -2.10 -17.79 0.53
N ASP A 117 -2.04 -16.46 0.63
CA ASP A 117 -2.15 -15.53 -0.49
C ASP A 117 -0.77 -14.93 -0.82
N ARG A 118 -0.02 -15.64 -1.68
CA ARG A 118 1.33 -15.23 -2.10
C ARG A 118 1.34 -13.86 -2.79
N VAL A 119 0.24 -13.49 -3.47
CA VAL A 119 0.15 -12.20 -4.15
C VAL A 119 0.10 -11.10 -3.09
N LEU A 120 -0.78 -11.22 -2.10
CA LEU A 120 -0.93 -10.24 -1.01
C LEU A 120 0.37 -10.03 -0.21
N VAL A 121 1.09 -11.11 0.08
CA VAL A 121 2.41 -11.04 0.73
C VAL A 121 3.42 -10.31 -0.17
N THR A 122 3.50 -10.68 -1.45
CA THR A 122 4.45 -10.08 -2.41
C THR A 122 4.20 -8.59 -2.58
N VAL A 123 2.94 -8.16 -2.75
CA VAL A 123 2.63 -6.73 -2.92
C VAL A 123 2.87 -5.93 -1.63
N SER A 124 2.68 -6.53 -0.46
CA SER A 124 2.95 -5.89 0.83
C SER A 124 4.47 -5.73 1.08
N LEU A 125 5.27 -6.75 0.72
CA LEU A 125 6.74 -6.65 0.75
C LEU A 125 7.27 -5.64 -0.28
N ALA A 126 6.67 -5.61 -1.48
CA ALA A 126 7.00 -4.61 -2.50
C ALA A 126 6.69 -3.18 -2.03
N ALA A 127 5.58 -2.97 -1.32
CA ALA A 127 5.26 -1.67 -0.71
C ALA A 127 6.34 -1.24 0.29
N PHE A 128 6.81 -2.15 1.14
CA PHE A 128 7.91 -1.84 2.06
C PHE A 128 9.23 -1.55 1.34
N ALA A 129 9.57 -2.32 0.30
CA ALA A 129 10.75 -2.02 -0.53
C ALA A 129 10.66 -0.63 -1.20
N LEU A 130 9.47 -0.23 -1.66
CA LEU A 130 9.23 1.09 -2.22
C LEU A 130 9.36 2.21 -1.19
N VAL A 131 9.01 1.99 0.08
CA VAL A 131 9.28 2.96 1.17
C VAL A 131 10.78 3.21 1.31
N LEU A 132 11.60 2.15 1.28
CA LEU A 132 13.05 2.30 1.38
C LEU A 132 13.59 3.09 0.19
N LEU A 133 13.14 2.74 -1.03
CA LEU A 133 13.48 3.49 -2.24
C LEU A 133 13.03 4.96 -2.15
N GLN A 134 11.83 5.22 -1.63
CA GLN A 134 11.28 6.55 -1.43
C GLN A 134 12.16 7.39 -0.50
N ALA A 135 12.71 6.79 0.57
CA ALA A 135 13.64 7.48 1.47
C ALA A 135 14.93 7.90 0.75
N PHE A 136 15.51 7.01 -0.07
CA PHE A 136 16.69 7.34 -0.88
C PHE A 136 16.42 8.42 -1.92
N VAL A 137 15.28 8.35 -2.63
CA VAL A 137 14.90 9.39 -3.59
C VAL A 137 14.55 10.71 -2.88
N GLY A 138 14.02 10.64 -1.66
CA GLY A 138 13.84 11.80 -0.78
C GLY A 138 15.17 12.46 -0.40
N ALA A 139 16.17 11.67 -0.02
CA ALA A 139 17.53 12.16 0.23
C ALA A 139 18.17 12.75 -1.04
N ALA A 140 17.94 12.13 -2.20
CA ALA A 140 18.41 12.62 -3.48
C ALA A 140 17.89 14.03 -3.80
N ASN A 141 16.68 14.39 -3.37
CA ASN A 141 16.16 15.76 -3.53
C ASN A 141 17.01 16.81 -2.81
N ILE A 142 17.66 16.46 -1.71
CA ILE A 142 18.58 17.35 -0.99
C ILE A 142 19.92 17.42 -1.74
N TRP A 143 20.47 16.25 -2.11
CA TRP A 143 21.78 16.16 -2.77
C TRP A 143 21.81 16.79 -4.16
N THR A 144 20.71 16.73 -4.91
CA THR A 144 20.59 17.34 -6.24
C THR A 144 20.00 18.75 -6.22
N LEU A 145 19.85 19.35 -5.03
CA LEU A 145 19.31 20.71 -4.86
C LEU A 145 17.93 20.88 -5.52
N LEU A 146 17.04 19.92 -5.28
CA LEU A 146 15.69 19.85 -5.84
C LEU A 146 15.68 19.82 -7.37
N GLU A 147 16.55 19.03 -8.00
CA GLU A 147 16.49 18.81 -9.44
C GLU A 147 15.08 18.34 -9.85
N PRO A 148 14.52 18.82 -10.99
CA PRO A 148 13.19 18.43 -11.45
C PRO A 148 13.00 16.90 -11.56
N ALA A 149 14.04 16.17 -12.00
CA ALA A 149 13.99 14.72 -12.12
C ALA A 149 13.85 14.03 -10.76
N ALA A 150 14.64 14.42 -9.75
CA ALA A 150 14.56 13.86 -8.39
C ALA A 150 13.20 14.16 -7.73
N ARG A 151 12.66 15.36 -7.93
CA ARG A 151 11.32 15.74 -7.44
C ARG A 151 10.21 14.92 -8.09
N ALA A 152 10.27 14.78 -9.41
CA ALA A 152 9.29 14.01 -10.17
C ALA A 152 9.34 12.52 -9.79
N ALA A 153 10.53 11.94 -9.67
CA ALA A 153 10.72 10.57 -9.22
C ALA A 153 10.14 10.36 -7.81
N HIS A 154 10.41 11.28 -6.88
CA HIS A 154 9.88 11.20 -5.52
C HIS A 154 8.35 11.23 -5.48
N LEU A 155 7.72 12.10 -6.28
CA LEU A 155 6.27 12.16 -6.37
C LEU A 155 5.68 10.90 -7.03
N ALA A 156 6.28 10.43 -8.12
CA ALA A 156 5.81 9.25 -8.85
C ALA A 156 5.85 8.00 -7.95
N LEU A 157 6.94 7.81 -7.21
CA LEU A 157 7.08 6.71 -6.26
C LEU A 157 6.10 6.82 -5.08
N ALA A 158 5.84 8.04 -4.58
CA ALA A 158 4.81 8.25 -3.54
C ALA A 158 3.42 7.81 -4.01
N VAL A 159 3.03 8.18 -5.25
CA VAL A 159 1.75 7.80 -5.84
C VAL A 159 1.68 6.29 -6.07
N ALA A 160 2.76 5.67 -6.54
CA ALA A 160 2.83 4.22 -6.74
C ALA A 160 2.69 3.46 -5.42
N LEU A 161 3.41 3.89 -4.38
CA LEU A 161 3.33 3.31 -3.03
C LEU A 161 1.90 3.41 -2.47
N TRP A 162 1.30 4.59 -2.54
CA TRP A 162 -0.08 4.78 -2.06
C TRP A 162 -1.08 3.91 -2.83
N SER A 163 -0.93 3.82 -4.16
CA SER A 163 -1.77 2.95 -5.00
C SER A 163 -1.65 1.48 -4.62
N ILE A 164 -0.44 1.01 -4.29
CA ILE A 164 -0.22 -0.35 -3.80
C ILE A 164 -0.90 -0.55 -2.45
N MET A 165 -0.81 0.42 -1.52
CA MET A 165 -1.47 0.32 -0.22
C MET A 165 -3.01 0.25 -0.33
N VAL A 166 -3.59 1.01 -1.25
CA VAL A 166 -5.01 0.88 -1.62
C VAL A 166 -5.30 -0.52 -2.17
N GLY A 167 -4.45 -1.02 -3.07
CA GLY A 167 -4.54 -2.38 -3.61
C GLY A 167 -4.51 -3.46 -2.51
N VAL A 168 -3.55 -3.40 -1.58
CA VAL A 168 -3.43 -4.31 -0.43
C VAL A 168 -4.72 -4.31 0.39
N THR A 169 -5.29 -3.14 0.65
CA THR A 169 -6.57 -3.01 1.37
C THR A 169 -7.70 -3.74 0.64
N LEU A 170 -7.80 -3.57 -0.68
CA LEU A 170 -8.85 -4.19 -1.49
C LEU A 170 -8.68 -5.70 -1.68
N PHE A 171 -7.44 -6.19 -1.83
CA PHE A 171 -7.19 -7.63 -1.93
C PHE A 171 -7.46 -8.35 -0.60
N ALA A 172 -7.17 -7.70 0.53
CA ALA A 172 -7.56 -8.20 1.85
C ALA A 172 -9.09 -8.35 2.01
N HIS A 173 -9.90 -7.52 1.33
CA HIS A 173 -11.36 -7.71 1.28
C HIS A 173 -11.76 -9.01 0.57
N ARG A 174 -11.12 -9.36 -0.56
CA ARG A 174 -11.50 -10.53 -1.39
C ARG A 174 -11.12 -11.89 -0.79
N ALA A 175 -9.99 -11.98 -0.08
CA ALA A 175 -9.58 -13.23 0.58
C ALA A 175 -10.63 -13.74 1.59
N THR A 176 -11.44 -12.82 2.10
CA THR A 176 -12.55 -13.11 3.01
C THR A 176 -13.74 -13.76 2.31
N GLU A 177 -14.01 -13.41 1.05
CA GLU A 177 -15.17 -13.88 0.27
C GLU A 177 -15.04 -15.36 -0.15
N GLY A 178 -13.86 -15.79 -0.60
CA GLY A 178 -13.66 -17.14 -1.15
C GLY A 178 -13.78 -18.27 -0.12
N SER A 179 -13.60 -17.97 1.17
CA SER A 179 -13.68 -18.95 2.25
C SER A 179 -15.14 -19.30 2.60
N MET A 180 -16.07 -18.35 2.48
CA MET A 180 -17.49 -18.59 2.74
C MET A 180 -18.18 -19.40 1.64
N THR A 181 -17.83 -19.17 0.38
CA THR A 181 -18.41 -19.92 -0.75
C THR A 181 -18.07 -21.41 -0.70
N ARG A 182 -16.95 -21.79 -0.06
CA ARG A 182 -16.58 -23.19 0.18
C ARG A 182 -17.37 -23.85 1.31
N LEU A 183 -17.73 -23.11 2.36
CA LEU A 183 -18.45 -23.66 3.52
C LEU A 183 -19.98 -23.65 3.35
N GLY A 184 -20.51 -22.82 2.45
CA GLY A 184 -21.94 -22.77 2.11
C GLY A 184 -22.38 -23.75 1.01
N ARG A 185 -21.48 -24.56 0.44
CA ARG A 185 -21.87 -25.60 -0.52
C ARG A 185 -22.24 -26.86 0.27
N PRO A 186 -23.51 -27.28 0.34
CA PRO A 186 -23.83 -28.58 0.93
C PRO A 186 -23.06 -29.65 0.16
N GLU A 187 -22.25 -30.44 0.87
CA GLU A 187 -21.70 -31.68 0.33
C GLU A 187 -22.88 -32.49 -0.24
N PRO A 188 -22.86 -32.88 -1.52
CA PRO A 188 -23.91 -33.73 -2.05
C PRO A 188 -23.98 -34.99 -1.19
N PRO A 189 -25.17 -35.43 -0.77
CA PRO A 189 -25.31 -36.58 0.11
C PRO A 189 -24.53 -37.76 -0.48
N VAL A 190 -23.78 -38.45 0.39
CA VAL A 190 -22.83 -39.54 0.06
C VAL A 190 -23.45 -40.67 -0.79
N GLY A 191 -24.78 -40.69 -0.96
CA GLY A 191 -25.52 -41.63 -1.79
C GLY A 191 -25.73 -41.28 -3.28
N LEU A 192 -25.24 -40.13 -3.79
CA LEU A 192 -25.35 -39.77 -5.22
C LEU A 192 -24.01 -39.85 -5.97
N ARG A 193 -23.06 -40.68 -5.50
CA ARG A 193 -21.93 -41.07 -6.33
C ARG A 193 -22.39 -42.19 -7.25
N GLU A 194 -22.77 -41.85 -8.48
CA GLU A 194 -22.97 -42.86 -9.52
C GLU A 194 -21.70 -43.73 -9.59
N PRO A 195 -21.81 -45.06 -9.46
CA PRO A 195 -20.66 -45.94 -9.65
C PRO A 195 -20.24 -45.85 -11.12
N ALA A 196 -18.94 -45.64 -11.32
CA ALA A 196 -18.30 -45.59 -12.62
C ALA A 196 -18.81 -46.73 -13.51
N GLN A 197 -19.35 -46.38 -14.68
CA GLN A 197 -19.74 -47.31 -15.73
C GLN A 197 -18.49 -48.07 -16.20
N ASN A 198 -18.28 -49.27 -15.64
CA ASN A 198 -17.42 -50.29 -16.22
C ASN A 198 -18.25 -51.08 -17.25
N SER A 199 -18.21 -50.66 -18.51
CA SER A 199 -18.67 -51.48 -19.65
C SER A 199 -17.47 -51.95 -20.48
N VAL A 200 -17.08 -53.20 -20.15
CA VAL A 200 -16.51 -54.30 -20.95
C VAL A 200 -16.10 -54.04 -22.41
N PRO A 201 -14.92 -54.51 -22.87
CA PRO A 201 -14.51 -54.45 -24.28
C PRO A 201 -15.24 -55.52 -25.11
N ALA A 202 -15.86 -55.12 -26.23
CA ALA A 202 -16.37 -56.04 -27.23
C ALA A 202 -15.20 -56.69 -28.00
N GLN A 203 -15.01 -58.00 -27.84
CA GLN A 203 -14.11 -58.78 -28.68
C GLN A 203 -14.80 -59.05 -30.04
N GLY A 204 -14.09 -58.71 -31.11
CA GLY A 204 -14.48 -59.02 -32.48
C GLY A 204 -14.18 -60.48 -32.85
N SER A 205 -15.05 -61.02 -33.70
CA SER A 205 -15.01 -62.33 -34.36
C SER A 205 -13.84 -62.49 -35.31
#